data_AF-A0A433U6I3-F1
#
_entry.id   AF-A0A433U6I3-F1
#
_cell.length_a   1.000
_cell.length_b   1.000
_cell.length_c   1.000
_cell.angle_alpha   90.00
_cell.angle_beta   90.00
_cell.angle_gamma   90.00
#
_symmetry.space_group_name_H-M   'P 1'
#
loop_
_entity.id
_entity.type
_entity.pdbx_description
1 polymer ?
#
loop_
_entity_poly.entity_id
_entity_poly.type
_entity_poly.pdbx_seq_one_letter_code
_entity_poly.pdbx_strand_id
1 'polypeptide(L)'
;ILFATLDVSKYQALRDERFKSRETPIIIWLPVADKTKPKRFGGVHSVELLTTFINERTGLHRNSDGALQPQAGLIPKAESVLQHHMEQILAADTKTLKEVKEALLELKETEAEHHQEMLKYYMYLVDKMAATGGTHVVDEMVSALDRTLFGKE
;
A
#
# COMPACT_ATOMS: atom_id res chain seq x y z
N ILE A 1 5.25 2.12 -8.20
CA ILE A 1 5.71 3.54 -8.28
C ILE A 1 6.53 3.68 -9.56
N LEU A 2 6.31 4.74 -10.33
CA LEU A 2 7.12 5.05 -11.52
C LEU A 2 8.10 6.17 -11.17
N PHE A 3 9.40 5.94 -11.39
CA PHE A 3 10.41 6.98 -11.34
C PHE A 3 10.72 7.44 -12.76
N ALA A 4 10.74 8.75 -12.97
CA ALA A 4 11.04 9.36 -14.26
C ALA A 4 11.90 10.61 -14.05
N THR A 5 12.75 10.89 -15.04
CA THR A 5 13.62 12.07 -15.07
C THR A 5 13.16 13.02 -16.18
N LEU A 6 13.21 14.32 -15.91
CA LEU A 6 12.91 15.36 -16.90
C LEU A 6 14.10 16.30 -17.03
N ASP A 7 14.62 16.45 -18.24
CA ASP A 7 15.61 17.48 -18.55
C ASP A 7 14.90 18.83 -18.75
N VAL A 8 14.99 19.68 -17.74
CA VAL A 8 14.36 21.01 -17.74
C VAL A 8 15.02 22.01 -18.69
N SER A 9 16.24 21.73 -19.16
CA SER A 9 16.92 22.57 -20.17
C SER A 9 16.33 22.34 -21.55
N LYS A 10 15.99 21.08 -21.85
CA LYS A 10 15.36 20.66 -23.10
C LYS A 10 13.86 20.97 -23.13
N TYR A 11 13.16 20.80 -22.01
CA TYR A 11 11.69 20.91 -21.94
C TYR A 11 11.24 22.14 -21.15
N GLN A 12 11.52 23.33 -21.68
CA GLN A 12 11.32 24.60 -20.99
C GLN A 12 9.84 24.94 -20.72
N ALA A 13 8.92 24.58 -21.62
CA ALA A 13 7.48 24.80 -21.40
C ALA A 13 6.96 24.04 -20.17
N LEU A 14 7.36 22.76 -20.01
CA LEU A 14 7.00 21.98 -18.82
C LEU A 14 7.62 22.57 -17.55
N ARG A 15 8.87 23.03 -17.63
CA ARG A 15 9.58 23.69 -16.54
C ARG A 15 8.85 24.95 -16.07
N ASP A 16 8.53 25.86 -16.99
CA ASP A 16 8.04 27.20 -16.65
C ASP A 16 6.52 27.23 -16.41
N GLU A 17 5.72 26.42 -17.12
CA GLU A 17 4.26 26.47 -17.02
C GLU A 17 3.71 25.47 -16.00
N ARG A 18 4.20 24.22 -16.05
CA ARG A 18 3.64 23.12 -15.25
C ARG A 18 4.31 22.98 -13.89
N PHE A 19 5.63 22.89 -13.87
CA PHE A 19 6.38 22.66 -12.63
C PHE A 19 6.86 23.95 -11.96
N LYS A 20 6.88 25.06 -12.70
CA LYS A 20 7.20 26.41 -12.25
C LYS A 20 8.48 26.48 -11.42
N SER A 21 9.52 25.72 -11.79
CA SER A 21 10.77 25.67 -11.05
C SER A 21 11.97 25.55 -11.98
N ARG A 22 12.97 26.40 -11.76
CA ARG A 22 14.26 26.40 -12.48
C ARG A 22 15.40 25.81 -11.65
N GLU A 23 15.14 25.50 -10.39
CA GLU A 23 16.10 24.86 -9.51
C GLU A 23 16.30 23.40 -9.94
N THR A 24 17.53 22.91 -9.88
CA THR A 24 17.86 21.51 -10.17
C THR A 24 18.93 21.01 -9.19
N PRO A 25 18.88 19.73 -8.77
CA PRO A 25 17.78 18.79 -8.98
C PRO A 25 16.53 19.20 -8.18
N ILE A 26 15.34 18.81 -8.67
CA ILE A 26 14.07 18.91 -7.91
C ILE A 26 13.35 17.57 -8.01
N ILE A 27 12.72 17.17 -6.91
CA ILE A 27 11.92 15.95 -6.85
C ILE A 27 10.45 16.37 -6.74
N ILE A 28 9.61 15.81 -7.61
CA ILE A 28 8.18 16.13 -7.69
C ILE A 28 7.39 14.83 -7.61
N TRP A 29 6.45 14.79 -6.68
CA TRP A 29 5.45 13.76 -6.57
C TRP A 29 4.22 14.09 -7.42
N LEU A 30 3.80 13.13 -8.23
CA LEU A 30 2.59 13.19 -9.03
C LEU A 30 1.61 12.12 -8.51
N PRO A 31 0.55 12.50 -7.77
CA PRO A 31 -0.46 11.56 -7.33
C PRO A 31 -1.13 10.85 -8.52
N VAL A 32 -1.45 9.57 -8.36
CA VAL A 32 -2.17 8.79 -9.38
C VAL A 32 -3.56 9.38 -9.63
N ALA A 33 -4.28 9.72 -8.54
CA ALA A 33 -5.61 10.32 -8.60
C ALA A 33 -5.65 11.66 -9.34
N ASP A 34 -4.59 12.47 -9.25
CA ASP A 34 -4.56 13.80 -9.84
C ASP A 34 -3.13 14.21 -10.24
N LYS A 35 -2.78 13.96 -11.50
CA LYS A 35 -1.49 14.34 -12.10
C LYS A 35 -1.36 15.84 -12.39
N THR A 36 -2.40 16.64 -12.17
CA THR A 36 -2.38 18.09 -12.39
C THR A 36 -1.87 18.87 -11.18
N LYS A 37 -1.79 18.22 -10.01
CA LYS A 37 -1.33 18.82 -8.75
C LYS A 37 0.03 18.26 -8.33
N PRO A 38 1.14 18.71 -8.95
CA PRO A 38 2.48 18.29 -8.54
C PRO A 38 2.77 18.75 -7.11
N LYS A 39 3.32 17.86 -6.29
CA LYS A 39 3.78 18.18 -4.93
C LYS A 39 5.30 18.13 -4.91
N ARG A 40 5.95 19.24 -4.61
CA ARG A 40 7.41 19.29 -4.45
C ARG A 40 7.84 18.54 -3.19
N PHE A 41 8.92 17.78 -3.30
CA PHE A 41 9.64 17.28 -2.13
C PHE A 41 10.52 18.40 -1.57
N GLY A 42 10.25 18.82 -0.34
CA GLY A 42 10.92 19.96 0.31
C GLY A 42 12.07 19.57 1.24
N GLY A 43 12.38 18.27 1.35
CA GLY A 43 13.44 17.77 2.23
C GLY A 43 14.82 17.80 1.59
N VAL A 44 15.85 17.52 2.39
CA VAL A 44 17.20 17.22 1.88
C VAL A 44 17.11 16.00 0.95
N HIS A 45 17.83 16.03 -0.17
CA HIS A 45 17.91 14.90 -1.09
C HIS A 45 18.77 13.77 -0.51
N SER A 46 18.21 13.05 0.45
CA SER A 46 18.77 11.84 1.02
C SER A 46 17.86 10.65 0.71
N VAL A 47 18.44 9.45 0.67
CA VAL A 47 17.70 8.21 0.41
C VAL A 47 16.67 7.98 1.51
N GLU A 48 17.03 8.27 2.77
CA GLU A 48 16.18 8.09 3.95
C GLU A 48 14.95 8.98 3.87
N LEU A 49 15.13 10.29 3.64
CA LEU A 49 14.01 11.22 3.59
C LEU A 49 13.11 10.99 2.38
N LEU A 50 13.68 10.61 1.23
CA LEU A 50 12.90 10.26 0.06
C LEU A 50 12.08 8.97 0.29
N THR A 51 12.69 7.98 0.94
CA THR A 51 12.03 6.72 1.28
C THR A 51 10.87 6.97 2.25
N THR A 52 11.07 7.76 3.30
CA THR A 52 10.00 8.17 4.22
C THR A 52 8.88 8.89 3.49
N PHE A 53 9.22 9.88 2.66
CA PHE A 53 8.23 10.64 1.88
C PHE A 53 7.38 9.75 0.95
N ILE A 54 8.00 8.73 0.35
CA ILE A 54 7.30 7.76 -0.50
C ILE A 54 6.42 6.84 0.34
N ASN A 55 6.92 6.30 1.45
CA ASN A 55 6.18 5.41 2.33
C ASN A 55 4.90 6.07 2.85
N GLU A 56 4.96 7.32 3.30
CA GLU A 56 3.79 8.09 3.76
C GLU A 56 2.67 8.21 2.71
N ARG A 57 3.03 8.23 1.43
CA ARG A 57 2.08 8.45 0.32
C ARG A 57 1.54 7.15 -0.25
N THR A 58 2.18 6.03 0.04
CA THR A 58 1.93 4.76 -0.65
C THR A 58 1.68 3.58 0.28
N GLY A 59 2.02 3.68 1.56
CA GLY A 59 1.90 2.57 2.52
C GLY A 59 2.85 1.40 2.21
N LEU A 60 3.87 1.59 1.36
CA LEU A 60 4.76 0.49 0.95
C LEU A 60 5.73 0.04 2.05
N HIS A 61 6.00 0.91 3.03
CA HIS A 61 6.89 0.65 4.17
C HIS A 61 8.20 -0.04 3.75
N ARG A 62 9.00 0.65 2.93
CA ARG A 62 10.33 0.21 2.49
C ARG A 62 11.44 0.80 3.37
N ASN A 63 12.52 0.06 3.53
CA ASN A 63 13.79 0.54 4.07
C ASN A 63 14.64 1.21 2.98
N SER A 64 15.69 1.95 3.40
CA SER A 64 16.63 2.62 2.48
C SER A 64 17.39 1.66 1.56
N ASP A 65 17.53 0.40 1.95
CA ASP A 65 18.12 -0.68 1.16
C ASP A 65 17.11 -1.36 0.21
N GLY A 66 15.85 -0.93 0.23
CA GLY A 66 14.75 -1.48 -0.56
C GLY A 66 14.02 -2.67 0.08
N ALA A 67 14.46 -3.16 1.24
CA ALA A 67 13.77 -4.23 1.96
C ALA A 67 12.38 -3.78 2.45
N LEU A 68 11.47 -4.73 2.64
CA LEU A 68 10.16 -4.46 3.27
C LEU A 68 10.35 -4.35 4.78
N GLN A 69 9.66 -3.38 5.39
CA GLN A 69 9.50 -3.31 6.83
C GLN A 69 8.39 -4.25 7.29
N PRO A 70 8.38 -4.68 8.56
CA PRO A 70 7.32 -5.54 9.11
C PRO A 70 5.90 -4.96 8.96
N GLN A 71 5.77 -3.64 8.85
CA GLN A 71 4.49 -2.94 8.69
C GLN A 71 3.97 -2.93 7.24
N ALA A 72 4.76 -3.43 6.27
CA ALA A 72 4.38 -3.41 4.88
C ALA A 72 3.11 -4.25 4.62
N GLY A 73 2.09 -3.60 4.07
CA GLY A 73 0.79 -4.23 3.82
C GLY A 73 -0.08 -4.39 5.06
N LEU A 74 0.30 -3.88 6.22
CA LEU A 74 -0.54 -3.80 7.42
C LEU A 74 -1.26 -2.47 7.49
N ILE A 75 -2.55 -2.50 7.81
CA ILE A 75 -3.36 -1.30 8.06
C ILE A 75 -3.76 -1.33 9.54
N PRO A 76 -3.24 -0.44 10.40
CA PRO A 76 -3.42 -0.53 11.85
C PRO A 76 -4.88 -0.67 12.32
N LYS A 77 -5.80 0.05 11.67
CA LYS A 77 -7.24 -0.06 11.99
C LYS A 77 -7.83 -1.41 11.61
N ALA A 78 -7.46 -1.94 10.44
CA ALA A 78 -7.91 -3.25 10.00
C ALA A 78 -7.30 -4.36 10.85
N GLU A 79 -6.03 -4.24 11.24
CA GLU A 79 -5.36 -5.14 12.17
C GLU A 79 -6.12 -5.21 13.51
N SER A 80 -6.53 -4.05 14.05
CA SER A 80 -7.29 -4.00 15.29
C SER A 80 -8.63 -4.76 15.18
N VAL A 81 -9.34 -4.63 14.06
CA VAL A 81 -10.57 -5.39 13.79
C VAL A 81 -10.29 -6.89 13.72
N LEU A 82 -9.26 -7.30 12.98
CA LEU A 82 -8.91 -8.71 12.81
C LEU A 82 -8.46 -9.35 14.13
N GLN A 83 -7.64 -8.65 14.92
CA GLN A 83 -7.18 -9.13 16.23
C GLN A 83 -8.33 -9.27 17.22
N HIS A 84 -9.30 -8.36 17.21
CA HIS A 84 -10.47 -8.43 18.08
C HIS A 84 -11.32 -9.69 17.84
N HIS A 85 -11.33 -10.20 16.61
CA HIS A 85 -12.11 -11.35 16.18
C HIS A 85 -11.26 -12.60 15.87
N MET A 86 -10.00 -12.64 16.31
CA MET A 86 -9.04 -13.66 15.88
C MET A 86 -9.52 -15.10 16.14
N GLU A 87 -10.03 -15.38 17.35
CA GLU A 87 -10.49 -16.74 17.71
C GLU A 87 -11.64 -17.21 16.81
N GLN A 88 -12.59 -16.31 16.52
CA GLN A 88 -13.75 -16.60 15.68
C GLN A 88 -13.37 -16.71 14.20
N ILE A 89 -12.39 -15.93 13.74
CA ILE A 89 -11.82 -16.04 12.40
C ILE A 89 -11.13 -17.40 12.23
N LEU A 90 -10.33 -17.83 13.21
CA LEU A 90 -9.67 -19.15 13.17
C LEU A 90 -10.67 -20.30 13.22
N ALA A 91 -11.78 -20.13 13.94
CA ALA A 91 -12.89 -21.07 13.96
C ALA A 91 -13.77 -21.02 12.69
N ALA A 92 -13.46 -20.13 11.74
CA ALA A 92 -14.23 -19.86 10.53
C ALA A 92 -15.72 -19.59 10.81
N ASP A 93 -16.02 -18.88 11.91
CA ASP A 93 -17.39 -18.53 12.25
C ASP A 93 -17.98 -17.58 11.20
N THR A 94 -18.93 -18.09 10.42
CA THR A 94 -19.53 -17.37 9.28
C THR A 94 -20.18 -16.05 9.69
N LYS A 95 -20.74 -15.95 10.90
CA LYS A 95 -21.36 -14.72 11.39
C LYS A 95 -20.30 -13.65 11.64
N THR A 96 -19.27 -13.97 12.41
CA THR A 96 -18.16 -13.03 12.67
C THR A 96 -17.38 -12.69 11.39
N LEU A 97 -17.16 -13.63 10.48
CA LEU A 97 -16.51 -13.32 9.20
C LEU A 97 -17.30 -12.28 8.39
N LYS A 98 -18.64 -12.33 8.42
CA LYS A 98 -19.48 -11.31 7.79
C LYS A 98 -19.34 -9.95 8.48
N GLU A 99 -19.37 -9.92 9.81
CA GLU A 99 -19.19 -8.69 10.61
C GLU A 99 -17.81 -8.04 10.35
N VAL A 100 -16.74 -8.85 10.31
CA VAL A 100 -15.38 -8.40 9.98
C VAL A 100 -15.34 -7.81 8.58
N LYS A 101 -15.96 -8.46 7.60
CA LYS A 101 -16.02 -7.94 6.22
C LYS A 101 -16.72 -6.59 6.15
N GLU A 102 -17.84 -6.43 6.85
CA GLU A 102 -18.59 -5.16 6.92
C GLU A 102 -17.72 -4.06 7.56
N ALA A 103 -17.03 -4.35 8.66
CA ALA A 103 -16.09 -3.41 9.27
C ALA A 103 -14.93 -3.02 8.33
N LEU A 104 -14.38 -3.96 7.57
CA LEU A 104 -13.34 -3.68 6.56
C LEU A 104 -13.87 -2.83 5.40
N LEU A 105 -15.15 -2.99 5.03
CA LEU A 105 -15.79 -2.18 3.99
C LEU A 105 -15.95 -0.73 4.45
N GLU A 106 -16.41 -0.50 5.69
CA GLU A 106 -16.49 0.83 6.29
C GLU A 106 -15.11 1.50 6.40
N LEU A 107 -14.08 0.73 6.78
CA LEU A 107 -12.70 1.23 6.79
C LEU A 107 -12.24 1.66 5.39
N LYS A 108 -12.63 0.93 4.34
CA LYS A 108 -12.26 1.28 2.95
C LYS A 108 -12.82 2.63 2.52
N GLU A 109 -13.95 3.06 3.07
CA GLU A 109 -14.54 4.37 2.76
C GLU A 109 -13.86 5.53 3.49
N THR A 110 -13.21 5.25 4.62
CA THR A 110 -12.60 6.27 5.50
C THR A 110 -11.07 6.33 5.44
N GLU A 111 -10.42 5.25 5.00
CA GLU A 111 -8.97 5.14 4.91
C GLU A 111 -8.37 5.83 3.67
N ALA A 112 -7.05 6.03 3.72
CA ALA A 112 -6.32 6.63 2.61
C ALA A 112 -6.46 5.78 1.33
N GLU A 113 -6.45 6.45 0.18
CA GLU A 113 -6.63 5.81 -1.14
C GLU A 113 -5.65 4.64 -1.36
N HIS A 114 -4.39 4.78 -0.91
CA HIS A 114 -3.37 3.75 -1.07
C HIS A 114 -3.62 2.48 -0.24
N HIS A 115 -4.52 2.52 0.76
CA HIS A 115 -4.94 1.35 1.53
C HIS A 115 -6.08 0.55 0.89
N GLN A 116 -6.78 1.11 -0.10
CA GLN A 116 -8.02 0.52 -0.62
C GLN A 116 -7.80 -0.86 -1.28
N GLU A 117 -6.72 -1.04 -2.03
CA GLU A 117 -6.41 -2.34 -2.65
C GLU A 117 -6.08 -3.40 -1.60
N MET A 118 -5.38 -3.03 -0.53
CA MET A 118 -5.08 -3.95 0.55
C MET A 118 -6.33 -4.33 1.36
N LEU A 119 -7.25 -3.38 1.61
CA LEU A 119 -8.54 -3.68 2.24
C LEU A 119 -9.40 -4.61 1.38
N LYS A 120 -9.40 -4.43 0.05
CA LYS A 120 -10.04 -5.39 -0.88
C LYS A 120 -9.44 -6.77 -0.74
N TYR A 121 -8.12 -6.88 -0.61
CA TYR A 121 -7.44 -8.15 -0.41
C TYR A 121 -7.83 -8.80 0.93
N TYR A 122 -7.92 -8.03 2.03
CA TYR A 122 -8.39 -8.57 3.31
C TYR A 122 -9.81 -9.11 3.23
N MET A 123 -10.73 -8.34 2.62
CA MET A 123 -12.11 -8.81 2.41
C MET A 123 -12.17 -10.07 1.54
N TYR A 124 -11.32 -10.17 0.52
CA TYR A 124 -11.20 -11.38 -0.30
C TYR A 124 -10.75 -12.60 0.52
N LEU A 125 -9.78 -12.44 1.42
CA LEU A 125 -9.35 -13.53 2.31
C LEU A 125 -10.49 -13.97 3.24
N VAL A 126 -11.21 -13.00 3.82
CA VAL A 126 -12.38 -13.27 4.67
C VAL A 126 -13.47 -14.04 3.91
N ASP A 127 -13.79 -13.63 2.69
CA ASP A 127 -14.74 -14.34 1.81
C ASP A 127 -14.28 -15.75 1.50
N LYS A 128 -12.98 -15.94 1.25
CA LYS A 128 -12.41 -17.27 0.99
C LYS A 128 -12.50 -18.17 2.21
N MET A 129 -12.15 -17.68 3.40
CA MET A 129 -12.29 -18.44 4.64
C MET A 129 -13.74 -18.83 4.92
N ALA A 130 -14.69 -17.91 4.66
CA ALA A 130 -16.12 -18.20 4.82
C ALA A 130 -16.61 -19.28 3.84
N ALA A 131 -16.11 -19.25 2.60
CA ALA A 131 -16.49 -20.22 1.56
C ALA A 131 -15.90 -21.62 1.79
N THR A 132 -14.68 -21.70 2.32
CA THR A 132 -13.98 -22.97 2.55
C THR A 132 -14.20 -23.54 3.94
N GLY A 133 -14.75 -22.75 4.88
CA GLY A 133 -15.01 -23.17 6.26
C GLY A 133 -13.73 -23.38 7.08
N GLY A 134 -12.63 -22.72 6.71
CA GLY A 134 -11.36 -22.86 7.43
C GLY A 134 -10.24 -21.98 6.89
N THR A 135 -9.18 -21.85 7.69
CA THR A 135 -8.03 -20.97 7.38
C THR A 135 -7.00 -21.60 6.43
N HIS A 136 -7.14 -22.87 6.08
CA HIS A 136 -6.21 -23.59 5.18
C HIS A 136 -5.98 -22.88 3.85
N VAL A 137 -6.99 -22.16 3.35
CA VAL A 137 -6.87 -21.36 2.12
C VAL A 137 -5.81 -20.27 2.24
N VAL A 138 -5.64 -19.69 3.43
CA VAL A 138 -4.60 -18.68 3.69
C VAL A 138 -3.23 -19.35 3.68
N ASP A 139 -3.08 -20.53 4.31
CA ASP A 139 -1.83 -21.27 4.34
C ASP A 139 -1.37 -21.71 2.94
N GLU A 140 -2.32 -22.14 2.09
CA GLU A 140 -2.05 -22.47 0.70
C GLU A 140 -1.60 -21.25 -0.10
N MET A 141 -2.24 -20.09 0.12
CA MET A 141 -1.87 -18.84 -0.55
C MET A 141 -0.48 -18.36 -0.12
N VAL A 142 -0.15 -18.44 1.17
CA VAL A 142 1.20 -18.13 1.69
C VAL A 142 2.23 -19.07 1.07
N SER A 143 1.94 -20.38 1.05
CA SER A 143 2.83 -21.37 0.43
C SER A 143 3.03 -21.12 -1.07
N ALA A 144 1.97 -20.74 -1.79
CA ALA A 144 2.05 -20.40 -3.21
C ALA A 144 2.87 -19.13 -3.46
N LEU A 145 2.76 -18.12 -2.59
CA LEU A 145 3.58 -16.92 -2.63
C LEU A 145 5.05 -17.26 -2.39
N ASP A 146 5.35 -18.10 -1.40
CA ASP A 146 6.73 -18.52 -1.10
C ASP A 146 7.36 -19.28 -2.27
N ARG A 147 6.62 -20.18 -2.92
CA ARG A 147 7.07 -20.86 -4.15
C ARG A 147 7.34 -19.86 -5.27
N THR A 148 6.47 -18.87 -5.45
CA THR A 148 6.58 -17.89 -6.54
C THR A 148 7.74 -16.92 -6.32
N LEU A 149 7.92 -16.46 -5.09
CA LEU A 149 8.90 -15.43 -4.75
C LEU A 149 10.30 -16.00 -4.52
N PHE A 150 10.39 -17.18 -3.91
CA PHE A 150 11.65 -17.77 -3.48
C PHE A 150 12.00 -19.07 -4.20
N GLY A 151 11.13 -19.58 -5.08
CA GLY A 151 11.36 -20.84 -5.79
C GLY A 151 11.52 -22.05 -4.87
N LYS A 152 11.04 -21.96 -3.61
CA LYS A 152 11.11 -23.05 -2.64
C LYS A 152 10.02 -24.07 -2.97
N GLU A 153 10.42 -25.26 -3.44
CA GLU A 153 9.54 -26.42 -3.59
C GLU A 153 9.03 -26.93 -2.23
#